data_AF-A0A7J3X7T9-F1
#
_entry.id   AF-A0A7J3X7T9-F1
#
_cell.length_a   1.000
_cell.length_b   1.000
_cell.length_c   1.000
_cell.angle_alpha   90.00
_cell.angle_beta   90.00
_cell.angle_gamma   90.00
#
_symmetry.space_group_name_H-M   'P 1'
#
loop_
_entity.id
_entity.type
_entity.pdbx_description
1 polymer ?
#
loop_
_entity_poly.entity_id
_entity_poly.type
_entity_poly.pdbx_seq_one_letter_code
_entity_poly.pdbx_strand_id
1 'polypeptide(L)'
;MSLPATWLGALLALLGVIVAIWGLRIAKLIVSLTFGLALGYLLYAHSAPSLKESLGGPALFLLGLLLGALIGFSTFKLALSLLAGFLSAHAIVSAGLIANQERAVALLSLALAAVIYYLVDKLLAAVFALAGALLLYYGLETAGLEGWIPLLAAAVVFIVGLVRQRR
;
A
#
# COMPACT_ATOMS: atom_id res chain seq x y z
N MET A 1 1.05 -32.62 3.09
CA MET A 1 0.31 -32.83 1.83
C MET A 1 0.39 -31.54 1.03
N SER A 2 1.07 -31.55 -0.12
CA SER A 2 1.07 -30.41 -1.05
C SER A 2 -0.25 -30.37 -1.83
N LEU A 3 -0.78 -29.18 -2.08
CA LEU A 3 -1.93 -29.01 -2.96
C LEU A 3 -1.55 -29.44 -4.39
N PRO A 4 -2.48 -30.02 -5.18
CA PRO A 4 -2.24 -30.27 -6.59
C PRO A 4 -1.98 -28.95 -7.32
N ALA A 5 -1.08 -28.95 -8.32
CA ALA A 5 -0.68 -27.75 -9.05
C ALA A 5 -1.87 -26.98 -9.64
N THR A 6 -2.89 -27.69 -10.11
CA THR A 6 -4.13 -27.10 -10.63
C THR A 6 -4.90 -26.30 -9.59
N TRP A 7 -5.00 -26.80 -8.35
CA TRP A 7 -5.65 -26.09 -7.25
C TRP A 7 -4.86 -24.87 -6.80
N LEU A 8 -3.52 -24.98 -6.75
CA LEU A 8 -2.65 -23.85 -6.46
C LEU A 8 -2.79 -22.75 -7.53
N GLY A 9 -2.80 -23.14 -8.81
CA GLY A 9 -2.99 -22.24 -9.93
C GLY A 9 -4.35 -21.52 -9.88
N ALA A 10 -5.43 -22.25 -9.61
CA ALA A 10 -6.76 -21.66 -9.45
C ALA A 10 -6.84 -20.66 -8.28
N LEU A 11 -6.21 -20.97 -7.15
CA LEU A 11 -6.14 -20.07 -6.00
C LEU A 11 -5.33 -18.80 -6.30
N LEU A 12 -4.17 -18.94 -6.96
CA LEU A 12 -3.36 -17.81 -7.41
C LEU A 12 -4.12 -16.94 -8.41
N ALA A 13 -4.85 -17.56 -9.34
CA ALA A 13 -5.68 -16.86 -10.31
C ALA A 13 -6.79 -16.04 -9.62
N LEU A 14 -7.51 -16.66 -8.68
CA LEU A 14 -8.55 -15.99 -7.90
C LEU A 14 -7.96 -14.83 -7.08
N LEU A 15 -6.85 -15.07 -6.39
CA LEU A 15 -6.18 -14.05 -5.60
C LEU A 15 -5.67 -12.91 -6.48
N GLY A 16 -5.15 -13.22 -7.67
CA GLY A 16 -4.74 -12.23 -8.66
C GLY A 16 -5.89 -11.31 -9.08
N VAL A 17 -7.07 -11.87 -9.35
CA VAL A 17 -8.28 -11.08 -9.65
C VAL A 17 -8.67 -10.19 -8.46
N ILE A 18 -8.67 -10.73 -7.24
CA ILE A 18 -9.00 -9.96 -6.03
C ILE A 18 -8.02 -8.81 -5.84
N VAL A 19 -6.71 -9.06 -5.96
CA VAL A 19 -5.66 -8.05 -5.83
C VAL A 19 -5.77 -7.00 -6.93
N ALA A 20 -6.00 -7.41 -8.18
CA ALA A 20 -6.12 -6.48 -9.31
C ALA A 20 -7.33 -5.56 -9.18
N ILE A 21 -8.39 -5.99 -8.52
CA ILE A 21 -9.65 -5.24 -8.44
C ILE A 21 -9.74 -4.44 -7.13
N TRP A 22 -9.34 -5.03 -6.01
CA TRP A 22 -9.57 -4.51 -4.67
C TRP A 22 -8.28 -4.21 -3.89
N GLY A 23 -7.11 -4.51 -4.46
CA GLY A 23 -5.82 -4.45 -3.76
C GLY A 23 -5.58 -3.13 -3.04
N LEU A 24 -5.79 -1.98 -3.70
CA LEU A 24 -5.63 -0.68 -3.06
C LEU A 24 -6.58 -0.47 -1.87
N ARG A 25 -7.85 -0.88 -1.97
CA ARG A 25 -8.84 -0.73 -0.89
C ARG A 25 -8.49 -1.63 0.30
N ILE A 26 -8.07 -2.86 0.01
CA ILE A 26 -7.61 -3.80 1.03
C ILE A 26 -6.35 -3.25 1.72
N ALA A 27 -5.39 -2.74 0.96
CA ALA A 27 -4.17 -2.13 1.51
C ALA A 27 -4.49 -0.91 2.39
N LYS A 28 -5.40 -0.03 1.95
CA LYS A 28 -5.90 1.10 2.74
C LYS A 28 -6.48 0.62 4.07
N LEU A 29 -7.36 -0.39 4.02
CA LEU A 29 -7.99 -0.96 5.20
C LEU A 29 -6.96 -1.55 6.17
N ILE A 30 -6.03 -2.38 5.66
CA ILE A 30 -5.00 -3.03 6.48
C ILE A 30 -4.12 -1.98 7.14
N VAL A 31 -3.59 -1.02 6.37
CA VAL A 31 -2.71 0.04 6.89
C VAL A 31 -3.43 0.88 7.94
N SER A 32 -4.66 1.30 7.68
CA SER A 32 -5.47 2.03 8.66
C SER A 32 -5.73 1.22 9.91
N LEU A 33 -6.08 -0.07 9.79
CA LEU A 33 -6.33 -0.94 10.93
C LEU A 33 -5.05 -1.14 11.76
N THR A 34 -3.91 -1.37 11.12
CA THR A 34 -2.61 -1.50 11.81
C THR A 34 -2.26 -0.22 12.57
N PHE A 35 -2.46 0.95 11.96
CA PHE A 35 -2.25 2.24 12.65
C PHE A 35 -3.23 2.44 13.80
N GLY A 36 -4.50 2.09 13.62
CA GLY A 36 -5.52 2.11 14.67
C GLY A 36 -5.10 1.24 15.86
N LEU A 37 -4.72 -0.02 15.61
CA LEU A 37 -4.26 -0.92 16.68
C LEU A 37 -3.02 -0.39 17.39
N ALA A 38 -2.05 0.14 16.65
CA ALA A 38 -0.85 0.73 17.24
C ALA A 38 -1.16 1.95 18.12
N LEU A 39 -1.98 2.89 17.63
CA LEU A 39 -2.34 4.09 18.37
C LEU A 39 -3.26 3.78 19.57
N GLY A 40 -4.20 2.86 19.40
CA GLY A 40 -5.04 2.33 20.48
C GLY A 40 -4.20 1.70 21.58
N TYR A 41 -3.21 0.88 21.22
CA TYR A 41 -2.28 0.30 22.18
C TYR A 41 -1.46 1.38 22.89
N LEU A 42 -0.93 2.38 22.17
CA LEU A 42 -0.17 3.48 22.77
C LEU A 42 -1.00 4.27 23.79
N LEU A 43 -2.25 4.61 23.47
CA LEU A 43 -3.13 5.30 24.41
C LEU A 43 -3.50 4.40 25.60
N TYR A 44 -3.79 3.13 25.38
CA TYR A 44 -4.08 2.20 26.47
C TYR A 44 -2.89 2.04 27.43
N ALA A 45 -1.70 1.81 26.89
CA ALA A 45 -0.53 1.49 27.67
C ALA A 45 0.03 2.74 28.36
N HIS A 46 0.11 3.87 27.66
CA HIS A 46 0.93 5.03 28.08
C HIS A 46 0.12 6.28 28.46
N SER A 47 -1.21 6.22 28.50
CA SER A 47 -2.00 7.34 29.04
C SER A 47 -1.73 7.59 30.52
N ALA A 48 -1.81 8.86 30.91
CA ALA A 48 -1.68 9.29 32.29
C ALA A 48 -2.73 8.61 33.20
N PRO A 49 -2.40 8.36 34.49
CA PRO A 49 -3.33 7.74 35.44
C PRO A 49 -4.68 8.48 35.54
N SER A 50 -4.65 9.81 35.56
CA SER A 50 -5.85 10.66 35.60
C SER A 50 -6.80 10.44 34.41
N LEU A 51 -6.25 10.19 33.22
CA LEU A 51 -7.03 9.90 32.02
C LEU A 51 -7.63 8.48 32.08
N LYS A 52 -6.86 7.51 32.61
CA LYS A 52 -7.31 6.12 32.77
C LYS A 52 -8.43 6.01 33.81
N GLU A 53 -8.38 6.81 34.87
CA GLU A 53 -9.43 6.87 35.89
C GLU A 53 -10.73 7.49 35.36
N SER A 54 -10.64 8.52 34.51
CA SER A 54 -11.82 9.19 33.96
C SER A 54 -12.53 8.41 32.85
N LEU A 55 -11.77 7.89 31.88
CA LEU A 55 -12.33 7.27 30.67
C LEU A 55 -12.28 5.74 30.70
N GLY A 56 -11.36 5.16 31.48
CA GLY A 56 -11.07 3.73 31.46
C GLY A 56 -10.14 3.32 30.33
N GLY A 57 -9.30 2.30 30.59
CA GLY A 57 -8.36 1.76 29.60
C GLY A 57 -9.02 1.33 28.27
N PRO A 58 -10.14 0.58 28.28
CA PRO A 58 -10.80 0.17 27.04
C PRO A 58 -11.32 1.34 26.19
N ALA A 59 -11.84 2.41 26.80
CA ALA A 59 -12.30 3.58 26.06
C ALA A 59 -11.13 4.31 25.39
N LEU A 60 -9.99 4.45 26.08
CA LEU A 60 -8.78 5.04 25.51
C LEU A 60 -8.22 4.22 24.35
N PHE A 61 -8.26 2.89 24.46
CA PHE A 61 -7.90 2.00 23.35
C PHE A 61 -8.80 2.25 22.13
N LEU A 62 -10.12 2.23 22.32
CA LEU A 62 -11.08 2.44 21.23
C LEU A 62 -10.94 3.82 20.59
N LEU A 63 -10.67 4.85 21.39
CA LEU A 63 -10.44 6.21 20.92
C LEU A 63 -9.19 6.27 20.03
N GLY A 64 -8.08 5.66 20.48
CA GLY A 64 -6.85 5.55 19.67
C GLY A 64 -7.04 4.69 18.42
N LEU A 65 -7.82 3.61 18.50
CA LEU A 65 -8.16 2.78 17.36
C LEU A 65 -8.90 3.56 16.28
N LEU A 66 -9.94 4.32 16.67
CA LEU A 66 -10.71 5.13 15.74
C LEU A 66 -9.86 6.24 15.12
N LEU A 67 -9.14 7.01 15.95
CA LEU A 67 -8.27 8.08 15.46
C LEU A 67 -7.20 7.53 14.51
N GLY A 68 -6.52 6.46 14.90
CA GLY A 68 -5.46 5.84 14.11
C GLY A 68 -6.00 5.24 12.81
N ALA A 69 -7.19 4.64 12.81
CA ALA A 69 -7.82 4.15 11.59
C ALA A 69 -8.19 5.28 10.61
N LEU A 70 -8.63 6.43 11.12
CA LEU A 70 -8.99 7.60 10.32
C LEU A 70 -7.77 8.25 9.65
N ILE A 71 -6.65 8.39 10.37
CA ILE A 71 -5.45 9.06 9.84
C ILE A 71 -4.43 8.11 9.21
N GLY A 72 -4.50 6.81 9.51
CA GLY A 72 -3.43 5.85 9.27
C GLY A 72 -2.96 5.80 7.83
N PHE A 73 -3.89 5.68 6.86
CA PHE A 73 -3.52 5.68 5.45
C PHE A 73 -2.91 7.00 4.98
N SER A 74 -3.41 8.14 5.45
CA SER A 74 -2.87 9.46 5.11
C SER A 74 -1.46 9.65 5.66
N THR A 75 -1.21 9.21 6.90
CA THR A 75 0.11 9.22 7.54
C THR A 75 1.08 8.29 6.83
N PHE A 76 0.65 7.08 6.47
CA PHE A 76 1.46 6.15 5.69
C PHE A 76 1.84 6.74 4.32
N LYS A 77 0.87 7.32 3.61
CA LYS A 77 1.09 7.99 2.34
C LYS A 77 2.09 9.14 2.47
N LEU A 78 1.99 9.94 3.53
CA LEU A 78 2.95 11.02 3.81
C LEU A 78 4.36 10.47 4.05
N ALA A 79 4.50 9.47 4.93
CA ALA A 79 5.78 8.86 5.25
C ALA A 79 6.45 8.24 4.02
N LEU A 80 5.69 7.49 3.21
CA LEU A 80 6.16 6.90 1.96
C LEU A 80 6.64 7.97 0.97
N SER A 81 5.89 9.07 0.87
CA SER A 81 6.21 10.16 -0.05
C SER A 81 7.47 10.93 0.36
N LEU A 82 7.63 11.19 1.67
CA LEU A 82 8.85 11.81 2.20
C LEU A 82 10.08 10.94 1.97
N LEU A 83 9.97 9.64 2.24
CA LEU A 83 11.06 8.69 2.05
C LEU A 83 11.44 8.56 0.57
N ALA A 84 10.46 8.39 -0.32
CA ALA A 84 10.71 8.30 -1.76
C ALA A 84 11.24 9.61 -2.34
N GLY A 85 10.75 10.76 -1.88
CA GLY A 85 11.23 12.08 -2.27
C GLY A 85 12.68 12.30 -1.86
N PHE A 86 13.04 11.93 -0.63
CA PHE A 86 14.41 11.99 -0.13
C PHE A 86 15.36 11.08 -0.91
N LEU A 87 14.99 9.82 -1.13
CA LEU A 87 15.81 8.87 -1.90
C LEU A 87 16.06 9.36 -3.33
N SER A 88 15.02 9.92 -3.95
CA SER A 88 15.11 10.46 -5.32
C SER A 88 15.99 11.70 -5.36
N ALA A 89 15.85 12.63 -4.42
CA ALA A 89 16.72 13.79 -4.31
C ALA A 89 18.18 13.40 -4.10
N HIS A 90 18.43 12.41 -3.22
CA HIS A 90 19.76 11.90 -2.95
C HIS A 90 20.39 11.25 -4.20
N ALA A 91 19.62 10.46 -4.95
CA ALA A 91 20.08 9.84 -6.20
C ALA A 91 20.44 10.87 -7.29
N ILE A 92 19.69 11.97 -7.40
CA ILE A 92 20.00 13.06 -8.34
C ILE A 92 21.31 13.74 -7.98
N VAL A 93 21.53 14.00 -6.69
CA VAL A 93 22.76 14.64 -6.20
C VAL A 93 23.97 13.71 -6.36
N SER A 94 23.82 12.41 -6.06
CA SER A 94 24.90 11.45 -6.23
C SER A 94 25.27 11.21 -7.70
N ALA A 95 24.33 11.39 -8.63
CA ALA A 95 24.58 11.39 -10.07
C ALA A 95 25.29 12.65 -10.59
N GLY A 96 25.56 13.64 -9.73
CA GLY A 96 26.24 14.88 -10.11
C GLY A 96 25.36 15.86 -10.91
N LEU A 97 24.05 15.64 -10.96
CA LEU A 97 23.12 16.51 -11.71
C LEU A 97 22.86 17.85 -11.01
N ILE A 98 23.10 17.92 -9.69
CA ILE A 98 22.92 19.11 -8.86
C ILE A 98 24.10 19.24 -7.90
N ALA A 99 24.56 20.47 -7.67
CA ALA A 99 25.62 20.75 -6.71
C ALA A 99 25.21 20.27 -5.30
N ASN A 100 26.13 19.57 -4.63
CA ASN A 100 25.88 18.97 -3.32
C ASN A 100 25.82 20.05 -2.22
N GLN A 101 24.64 20.66 -2.06
CA GLN A 101 24.32 21.59 -0.99
C GLN A 101 23.15 21.04 -0.18
N GLU A 102 23.33 20.89 1.12
CA GLU A 102 22.33 20.30 2.03
C GLU A 102 20.95 20.98 1.90
N ARG A 103 20.92 22.31 1.77
CA ARG A 103 19.68 23.07 1.58
C ARG A 103 18.98 22.73 0.25
N ALA A 104 19.74 22.53 -0.82
CA ALA A 104 19.19 22.14 -2.12
C ALA A 104 18.61 20.72 -2.06
N VAL A 105 19.28 19.79 -1.37
CA VAL A 105 18.80 18.42 -1.17
C VAL A 105 17.49 18.41 -0.37
N ALA A 106 17.40 19.20 0.70
CA ALA A 106 16.20 19.29 1.51
C ALA A 106 15.00 19.86 0.73
N LEU A 107 15.20 20.95 -0.01
CA LEU A 107 14.15 21.57 -0.84
C LEU A 107 13.69 20.63 -1.96
N LEU A 108 14.64 19.96 -2.64
CA LEU A 108 14.34 19.00 -3.69
C LEU A 108 13.58 17.79 -3.13
N SER A 109 13.95 17.31 -1.94
CA SER A 109 13.27 16.21 -1.25
C SER A 109 11.82 16.55 -0.96
N LEU A 110 11.55 17.77 -0.45
CA LEU A 110 10.18 18.24 -0.18
C LEU A 110 9.36 18.41 -1.46
N ALA A 111 9.96 18.98 -2.51
CA ALA A 111 9.29 19.15 -3.80
C ALA A 111 8.91 17.79 -4.41
N LEU A 112 9.85 16.84 -4.44
CA LEU A 112 9.59 15.48 -4.94
C LEU A 112 8.58 14.74 -4.07
N ALA A 113 8.67 14.87 -2.74
CA ALA A 113 7.71 14.27 -1.82
C ALA A 113 6.28 14.78 -2.08
N ALA A 114 6.10 16.08 -2.34
CA ALA A 114 4.80 16.65 -2.66
C ALA A 114 4.21 16.06 -3.97
N VAL A 115 5.05 15.94 -5.01
CA VAL A 115 4.65 15.31 -6.29
C VAL A 115 4.29 13.84 -6.10
N ILE A 116 5.14 13.09 -5.39
CA ILE A 116 4.91 11.67 -5.10
C ILE A 116 3.64 11.48 -4.27
N TYR A 117 3.40 12.36 -3.28
CA TYR A 117 2.18 12.34 -2.49
C TYR A 117 0.94 12.51 -3.38
N TYR A 118 0.96 13.44 -4.32
CA TYR A 118 -0.15 13.58 -5.27
C TYR A 118 -0.34 12.32 -6.16
N LEU A 119 0.75 11.68 -6.56
CA LEU A 119 0.72 10.54 -7.48
C LEU A 119 0.51 9.19 -6.80
N VAL A 120 0.73 9.07 -5.47
CA VAL A 120 0.81 7.78 -4.77
C VAL A 120 -0.43 6.91 -5.00
N ASP A 121 -1.64 7.48 -4.95
CA ASP A 121 -2.86 6.68 -5.11
C ASP A 121 -2.93 6.08 -6.53
N LYS A 122 -2.50 6.82 -7.55
CA LYS A 122 -2.47 6.36 -8.94
C LYS A 122 -1.38 5.31 -9.14
N LEU A 123 -0.20 5.51 -8.53
CA LEU A 123 0.91 4.57 -8.60
C LEU A 123 0.56 3.25 -7.89
N LEU A 124 0.03 3.32 -6.67
CA LEU A 124 -0.41 2.13 -5.94
C LEU A 124 -1.52 1.39 -6.68
N ALA A 125 -2.50 2.11 -7.24
CA ALA A 125 -3.54 1.49 -8.07
C ALA A 125 -2.94 0.71 -9.26
N ALA A 126 -1.96 1.31 -9.94
CA ALA A 126 -1.28 0.64 -11.05
C ALA A 126 -0.46 -0.57 -10.59
N VAL A 127 0.27 -0.45 -9.48
CA VAL A 127 1.07 -1.55 -8.91
C VAL A 127 0.17 -2.72 -8.52
N PHE A 128 -0.94 -2.48 -7.82
CA PHE A 128 -1.86 -3.56 -7.44
C PHE A 128 -2.58 -4.18 -8.64
N ALA A 129 -2.98 -3.37 -9.63
CA ALA A 129 -3.56 -3.88 -10.88
C ALA A 129 -2.57 -4.79 -11.61
N LEU A 130 -1.30 -4.37 -11.72
CA LEU A 130 -0.25 -5.13 -12.37
C LEU A 130 0.09 -6.41 -11.60
N ALA A 131 0.31 -6.31 -10.29
CA ALA A 131 0.62 -7.46 -9.44
C ALA A 131 -0.51 -8.50 -9.48
N GLY A 132 -1.76 -8.07 -9.41
CA GLY A 132 -2.91 -8.96 -9.53
C GLY A 132 -3.04 -9.61 -10.91
N ALA A 133 -2.79 -8.86 -11.98
CA ALA A 133 -2.78 -9.42 -13.34
C ALA A 133 -1.64 -10.44 -13.55
N LEU A 134 -0.46 -10.19 -12.99
CA LEU A 134 0.66 -11.14 -13.03
C LEU A 134 0.35 -12.41 -12.22
N LEU A 135 -0.24 -12.27 -11.03
CA LEU A 135 -0.71 -13.41 -10.24
C LEU A 135 -1.76 -14.24 -10.99
N LEU A 136 -2.66 -13.57 -11.72
CA LEU A 136 -3.61 -14.24 -12.59
C LEU A 136 -2.91 -15.01 -13.70
N TYR A 137 -1.99 -14.37 -14.42
CA TYR A 137 -1.20 -14.98 -15.49
C TYR A 137 -0.51 -16.27 -15.01
N TYR A 138 0.29 -16.17 -13.94
CA TYR A 138 1.01 -17.31 -13.38
C TYR A 138 0.06 -18.37 -12.81
N GLY A 139 -1.06 -17.95 -12.22
CA GLY A 139 -2.08 -18.87 -11.72
C GLY A 139 -2.70 -19.71 -12.84
N LEU A 140 -3.03 -19.09 -13.97
CA LEU A 140 -3.59 -19.80 -15.12
C LEU A 140 -2.56 -20.72 -15.79
N GLU A 141 -1.31 -20.28 -15.96
CA GLU A 141 -0.23 -21.15 -16.46
C GLU A 141 -0.02 -22.37 -15.55
N THR A 142 0.01 -22.16 -14.24
CA THR A 142 0.17 -23.25 -13.26
C THR A 142 -1.03 -24.21 -13.24
N ALA A 143 -2.20 -23.74 -13.66
CA ALA A 143 -3.40 -24.56 -13.83
C ALA A 143 -3.42 -25.37 -15.14
N GLY A 144 -2.40 -25.21 -15.99
CA GLY A 144 -2.27 -25.92 -17.28
C GLY A 144 -2.89 -25.19 -18.47
N LEU A 145 -3.23 -23.90 -18.34
CA LEU A 145 -3.64 -23.08 -19.47
C LEU A 145 -2.40 -22.51 -20.15
N GLU A 146 -2.17 -22.87 -21.40
CA GLU A 146 -1.01 -22.43 -22.18
C GLU A 146 -1.40 -21.46 -23.31
N GLY A 147 -0.38 -20.81 -23.87
CA GLY A 147 -0.52 -19.95 -25.05
C GLY A 147 -1.05 -18.55 -24.75
N TRP A 148 -1.88 -18.02 -25.65
CA TRP A 148 -2.31 -16.61 -25.59
C TRP A 148 -3.43 -16.34 -24.58
N ILE A 149 -4.09 -17.39 -24.06
CA ILE A 149 -5.27 -17.25 -23.19
C ILE A 149 -4.93 -16.59 -21.85
N PRO A 150 -3.90 -17.05 -21.08
CA PRO A 150 -3.51 -16.41 -19.82
C PRO A 150 -3.10 -14.95 -20.01
N LEU A 151 -2.40 -14.65 -21.10
CA LEU A 151 -1.93 -13.29 -21.42
C LEU A 151 -3.11 -12.34 -21.67
N LEU A 152 -4.08 -12.76 -22.49
CA LEU A 152 -5.28 -11.98 -22.76
C LEU A 152 -6.11 -11.77 -21.49
N ALA A 153 -6.28 -12.83 -20.67
CA ALA A 153 -6.99 -12.72 -19.40
C ALA A 153 -6.31 -11.73 -18.44
N ALA A 154 -4.98 -11.81 -18.30
CA ALA A 154 -4.20 -10.88 -17.49
C ALA A 154 -4.29 -9.44 -17.99
N ALA A 155 -4.21 -9.22 -19.31
CA ALA A 155 -4.35 -7.89 -19.91
C ALA A 155 -5.74 -7.28 -19.64
N VAL A 156 -6.81 -8.06 -19.81
CA VAL A 156 -8.18 -7.62 -19.51
C VAL A 156 -8.32 -7.28 -18.02
N VAL A 157 -7.83 -8.14 -17.13
CA VAL A 157 -7.91 -7.91 -15.68
C VAL A 157 -7.08 -6.72 -15.24
N PHE A 158 -5.92 -6.47 -15.86
CA PHE A 158 -5.14 -5.26 -15.63
C PHE A 158 -5.92 -3.98 -15.96
N ILE A 159 -6.53 -3.93 -17.15
CA ILE A 159 -7.32 -2.78 -17.60
C ILE A 159 -8.53 -2.55 -16.68
N VAL A 160 -9.29 -3.61 -16.40
CA VAL A 160 -10.44 -3.56 -15.48
C VAL A 160 -10.00 -3.12 -14.09
N GLY A 161 -8.89 -3.66 -13.60
CA GLY A 161 -8.28 -3.32 -12.32
C GLY A 161 -7.90 -1.85 -12.22
N LEU A 162 -7.22 -1.31 -13.23
CA LEU A 162 -6.87 0.11 -13.30
C LEU A 162 -8.10 1.02 -13.25
N VAL A 163 -9.15 0.68 -14.01
CA VAL A 163 -10.39 1.46 -14.03
C VAL A 163 -11.09 1.40 -12.67
N ARG A 164 -11.15 0.22 -12.06
CA ARG A 164 -11.89 0.00 -10.81
C ARG A 164 -11.18 0.54 -9.58
N GLN A 165 -9.84 0.47 -9.52
CA GLN A 165 -9.08 1.00 -8.39
C GLN A 165 -8.98 2.53 -8.38
N ARG A 166 -9.18 3.17 -9.54
CA ARG A 166 -9.23 4.64 -9.66
C ARG A 166 -10.58 5.25 -9.28
N ARG A 167 -11.63 4.42 -9.16
CA ARG A 167 -12.95 4.81 -8.62
C ARG A 167 -12.99 4.62 -7.11
#